data_AF-A0A1I4TSE3-F1
#
_entry.id   AF-A0A1I4TSE3-F1
#
_cell.length_a   1.000
_cell.length_b   1.000
_cell.length_c   1.000
_cell.angle_alpha   90.00
_cell.angle_beta   90.00
_cell.angle_gamma   90.00
#
_symmetry.space_group_name_H-M   'P 1'
#
loop_
_entity.id
_entity.type
_entity.pdbx_description
1 polymer ?
#
loop_
_entity_poly.entity_id
_entity_poly.type
_entity_poly.pdbx_seq_one_letter_code
_entity_poly.pdbx_strand_id
1 'polypeptide(L)'
;MKHLHFLSWPTRILMITTAVFLIYGYSCRFLGVYFFWESKSIGWVLFFVTLILFLLDRIKLEKTRNGKTIGEKIGIAVQSLVLVTKAVLFFVIPHTEFYENAKSYIMTNPGIEQQTGPVNDIFLLPYGAISSRSNSAGTTGQADLHFVVKGRDKYIDLNLLMGKETGSDWQIVVREQ
;
A
#
# COMPACT_ATOMS: atom_id res chain seq x y z
N MET A 1 -28.62 -16.84 -5.05
CA MET A 1 -28.65 -15.36 -5.07
C MET A 1 -29.71 -14.71 -4.15
N LYS A 2 -30.32 -15.40 -3.16
CA LYS A 2 -31.29 -14.77 -2.21
C LYS A 2 -30.63 -13.95 -1.07
N HIS A 3 -29.32 -14.08 -0.85
CA HIS A 3 -28.62 -13.38 0.24
C HIS A 3 -28.21 -11.93 -0.06
N LEU A 4 -28.17 -11.52 -1.33
CA LEU A 4 -27.78 -10.15 -1.73
C LEU A 4 -28.89 -9.11 -1.54
N HIS A 5 -30.13 -9.54 -1.36
CA HIS A 5 -31.28 -8.64 -1.23
C HIS A 5 -31.35 -7.89 0.12
N PHE A 6 -30.43 -8.19 1.05
CA PHE A 6 -30.45 -7.71 2.42
C PHE A 6 -29.44 -6.58 2.71
N LEU A 7 -28.52 -6.33 1.78
CA LEU A 7 -27.56 -5.23 1.88
C LEU A 7 -28.22 -3.88 1.64
N SER A 8 -27.79 -2.84 2.36
CA SER A 8 -28.25 -1.48 2.04
C SER A 8 -27.84 -1.11 0.61
N TRP A 9 -28.66 -0.31 -0.06
CA TRP A 9 -28.37 0.15 -1.42
C TRP A 9 -27.00 0.83 -1.54
N PRO A 10 -26.57 1.71 -0.60
CA PRO A 10 -25.23 2.29 -0.61
C PRO A 10 -24.10 1.26 -0.57
N THR A 11 -24.19 0.24 0.29
CA THR A 11 -23.16 -0.79 0.40
C THR A 11 -23.02 -1.59 -0.88
N ARG A 12 -24.13 -1.90 -1.56
CA ARG A 12 -24.09 -2.62 -2.86
C ARG A 12 -23.38 -1.80 -3.94
N ILE A 13 -23.71 -0.52 -4.04
CA ILE A 13 -23.04 0.38 -4.99
C ILE A 13 -21.55 0.44 -4.68
N LEU A 14 -21.20 0.62 -3.41
CA LEU A 14 -19.80 0.72 -3.01
C LEU A 14 -19.03 -0.58 -3.31
N MET A 15 -19.64 -1.75 -3.13
CA MET A 15 -19.05 -3.04 -3.51
C MET A 15 -18.81 -3.14 -5.01
N ILE A 16 -19.81 -2.78 -5.84
CA ILE A 16 -19.67 -2.80 -7.31
C ILE A 16 -18.59 -1.82 -7.74
N THR A 17 -18.62 -0.59 -7.24
CA THR A 17 -17.64 0.45 -7.52
C THR A 17 -16.23 0.00 -7.15
N THR A 18 -16.05 -0.58 -5.96
CA THR A 18 -14.77 -1.13 -5.51
C THR A 18 -14.29 -2.25 -6.43
N ALA A 19 -15.18 -3.18 -6.81
CA ALA A 19 -14.82 -4.28 -7.71
C ALA A 19 -14.40 -3.76 -9.09
N VAL A 20 -15.16 -2.82 -9.66
CA VAL A 20 -14.83 -2.15 -10.93
C VAL A 20 -13.47 -1.46 -10.84
N PHE A 21 -13.20 -0.74 -9.77
CA PHE A 21 -11.91 -0.06 -9.59
C PHE A 21 -10.73 -1.01 -9.42
N LEU A 22 -10.91 -2.11 -8.69
CA LEU A 22 -9.88 -3.14 -8.59
C LEU A 22 -9.62 -3.78 -9.96
N ILE A 23 -10.66 -4.19 -10.68
CA ILE A 23 -10.53 -4.79 -12.02
C ILE A 23 -9.86 -3.80 -12.99
N TYR A 24 -10.29 -2.55 -12.98
CA TYR A 24 -9.72 -1.50 -13.82
C TYR A 24 -8.25 -1.27 -13.49
N GLY A 25 -7.89 -1.12 -12.20
CA GLY A 25 -6.50 -0.94 -11.78
C GLY A 25 -5.58 -2.12 -12.14
N TYR A 26 -6.08 -3.36 -12.05
CA TYR A 26 -5.33 -4.52 -12.52
C TYR A 26 -5.21 -4.57 -14.04
N SER A 27 -6.25 -4.16 -14.78
CA SER A 27 -6.27 -4.16 -16.25
C SER A 27 -5.33 -3.10 -16.82
N CYS A 28 -5.32 -1.89 -16.27
CA CYS A 28 -4.42 -0.82 -16.72
C CYS A 28 -2.95 -1.21 -16.53
N ARG A 29 -2.63 -1.84 -15.40
CA ARG A 29 -1.28 -2.37 -15.14
C ARG A 29 -0.89 -3.50 -16.09
N PHE A 30 -1.84 -4.38 -16.45
CA PHE A 30 -1.62 -5.42 -17.46
C PHE A 30 -1.36 -4.82 -18.85
N LEU A 31 -2.03 -3.73 -19.20
CA LEU A 31 -1.88 -3.04 -20.49
C LEU A 31 -0.73 -2.02 -20.52
N GLY A 32 -0.11 -1.72 -19.39
CA GLY A 32 0.97 -0.72 -19.29
C GLY A 32 0.51 0.73 -19.49
N VAL A 33 -0.79 1.02 -19.37
CA VAL A 33 -1.37 2.35 -19.58
C VAL A 33 -1.58 3.03 -18.23
N TYR A 34 -1.00 4.23 -18.02
CA TYR A 34 -1.05 4.86 -16.71
C TYR A 34 -2.05 6.02 -16.53
N PHE A 35 -2.88 5.93 -15.48
CA PHE A 35 -3.84 6.95 -15.04
C PHE A 35 -3.74 7.18 -13.52
N PHE A 36 -4.02 8.39 -13.04
CA PHE A 36 -3.92 8.80 -11.61
C PHE A 36 -4.57 7.84 -10.60
N TRP A 37 -5.61 7.10 -11.00
CA TRP A 37 -6.39 6.19 -10.16
C TRP A 37 -5.77 4.81 -9.89
N GLU A 38 -4.59 4.51 -10.44
CA GLU A 38 -3.95 3.18 -10.38
C GLU A 38 -3.16 2.83 -9.13
N SER A 39 -3.16 3.67 -8.10
CA SER A 39 -2.56 3.25 -6.84
C SER A 39 -3.38 2.06 -6.32
N LYS A 40 -2.80 0.84 -6.42
CA LYS A 40 -3.34 -0.39 -5.81
C LYS A 40 -3.85 -0.09 -4.39
N SER A 41 -3.11 0.77 -3.70
CA SER A 41 -3.42 1.28 -2.37
C SER A 41 -4.82 1.89 -2.25
N ILE A 42 -5.27 2.76 -3.17
CA ILE A 42 -6.62 3.37 -3.13
C ILE A 42 -7.70 2.30 -3.28
N GLY A 43 -7.57 1.39 -4.26
CA GLY A 43 -8.51 0.30 -4.45
C GLY A 43 -8.63 -0.61 -3.22
N TRP A 44 -7.50 -0.91 -2.58
CA TRP A 44 -7.49 -1.67 -1.32
C TRP A 44 -8.12 -0.89 -0.15
N VAL A 45 -7.87 0.41 -0.02
CA VAL A 45 -8.50 1.24 1.02
C VAL A 45 -10.03 1.25 0.85
N LEU A 46 -10.51 1.48 -0.38
CA LEU A 46 -11.94 1.41 -0.70
C LEU A 46 -12.52 0.03 -0.39
N PHE A 47 -11.79 -1.04 -0.69
CA PHE A 47 -12.18 -2.39 -0.35
C PHE A 47 -12.35 -2.60 1.16
N PHE A 48 -11.39 -2.17 1.98
CA PHE A 48 -11.51 -2.27 3.44
C PHE A 48 -12.66 -1.42 3.99
N VAL A 49 -12.84 -0.19 3.50
CA VAL A 49 -13.97 0.66 3.89
C VAL A 49 -15.31 0.01 3.55
N THR A 50 -15.39 -0.56 2.34
CA THR A 50 -16.59 -1.29 1.90
C THR A 50 -16.87 -2.51 2.77
N LEU A 51 -15.83 -3.26 3.13
CA LEU A 51 -15.96 -4.44 3.96
C LEU A 51 -16.39 -4.08 5.39
N ILE A 52 -15.92 -2.96 5.95
CA ILE A 52 -16.40 -2.42 7.22
C ILE A 52 -17.90 -2.07 7.13
N LEU A 53 -18.31 -1.34 6.09
CA LEU A 53 -19.72 -0.97 5.89
C LEU A 53 -20.62 -2.20 5.70
N PHE A 54 -20.13 -3.20 4.97
CA PHE A 54 -20.78 -4.50 4.85
C PHE A 54 -20.98 -5.19 6.20
N LEU A 55 -19.95 -5.23 7.04
CA LEU A 55 -20.05 -5.81 8.39
C LEU A 55 -20.99 -5.02 9.29
N LEU A 56 -20.98 -3.67 9.19
CA LEU A 56 -21.91 -2.82 9.93
C LEU A 56 -23.37 -3.08 9.55
N ASP A 57 -23.66 -3.23 8.25
CA ASP A 57 -25.00 -3.60 7.79
C ASP A 57 -25.38 -4.98 8.33
N ARG A 58 -24.48 -5.96 8.28
CA ARG A 58 -24.73 -7.29 8.85
C ARG A 58 -25.00 -7.25 10.36
N ILE A 59 -24.31 -6.41 11.13
CA ILE A 59 -24.59 -6.22 12.57
C ILE A 59 -26.01 -5.69 12.80
N LYS A 60 -26.45 -4.69 12.02
CA LYS A 60 -27.81 -4.14 12.14
C LYS A 60 -28.85 -5.22 11.92
N LEU A 61 -28.60 -6.08 10.93
CA LEU A 61 -29.49 -7.16 10.56
C LEU A 61 -29.55 -8.27 11.62
N GLU A 62 -28.40 -8.72 12.11
CA GLU A 62 -28.36 -9.73 13.18
C GLU A 62 -29.00 -9.21 14.47
N LYS A 63 -28.87 -7.92 14.76
CA LYS A 63 -29.56 -7.28 15.89
C LYS A 63 -31.10 -7.38 15.77
N THR A 64 -31.66 -7.24 14.57
CA THR A 64 -33.11 -7.45 14.34
C THR A 64 -33.55 -8.91 14.49
N ARG A 65 -32.62 -9.85 14.37
CA ARG A 65 -32.87 -11.30 14.49
C ARG A 65 -32.51 -11.85 15.87
N ASN A 66 -32.12 -11.00 16.82
CA ASN A 66 -31.54 -11.39 18.12
C ASN A 66 -30.33 -12.34 18.00
N GLY A 67 -29.59 -12.24 16.90
CA GLY A 67 -28.39 -13.02 16.64
C GLY A 67 -27.15 -12.47 17.36
N LYS A 68 -26.09 -13.30 17.44
CA LYS A 68 -24.80 -12.90 18.00
C LYS A 68 -24.00 -12.13 16.95
N THR A 69 -23.48 -10.95 17.31
CA THR A 69 -22.72 -10.07 16.40
C THR A 69 -21.21 -10.02 16.72
N ILE A 70 -20.69 -11.02 17.43
CA ILE A 70 -19.32 -10.96 17.97
C ILE A 70 -18.30 -11.04 16.82
N GLY A 71 -18.53 -11.92 15.84
CA GLY A 71 -17.60 -12.12 14.72
C GLY A 71 -17.46 -10.88 13.84
N GLU A 72 -18.55 -10.17 13.58
CA GLU A 72 -18.57 -8.94 12.79
C GLU A 72 -17.84 -7.81 13.51
N LYS A 73 -18.02 -7.68 14.83
CA LYS A 73 -17.29 -6.70 15.64
C LYS A 73 -15.79 -6.95 15.63
N ILE A 74 -15.37 -8.22 15.77
CA ILE A 74 -13.95 -8.60 15.64
C ILE A 74 -13.43 -8.27 14.24
N GLY A 75 -14.20 -8.60 13.20
CA GLY A 75 -13.84 -8.29 11.81
C GLY A 75 -13.62 -6.80 11.56
N ILE A 76 -14.51 -5.94 12.09
CA ILE A 76 -14.35 -4.48 12.02
C ILE A 76 -13.11 -4.03 12.78
N ALA A 77 -12.90 -4.53 14.01
CA ALA A 77 -11.73 -4.16 14.82
C ALA A 77 -10.41 -4.49 14.10
N VAL A 78 -10.30 -5.69 13.53
CA VAL A 78 -9.12 -6.12 12.76
C VAL A 78 -8.91 -5.24 11.51
N GLN A 79 -9.96 -4.96 10.75
CA GLN A 79 -9.84 -4.12 9.55
C GLN A 79 -9.46 -2.67 9.88
N SER A 80 -10.05 -2.10 10.92
CA SER A 80 -9.70 -0.78 11.42
C SER A 80 -8.24 -0.73 11.85
N LEU A 81 -7.74 -1.75 12.54
CA LEU A 81 -6.32 -1.84 12.91
C LEU A 81 -5.43 -1.85 11.67
N VAL A 82 -5.75 -2.66 10.65
CA VAL A 82 -5.00 -2.71 9.39
C VAL A 82 -4.96 -1.34 8.70
N LEU A 83 -6.10 -0.62 8.64
CA LEU A 83 -6.16 0.72 8.06
C LEU A 83 -5.32 1.74 8.84
N VAL A 84 -5.40 1.71 10.17
CA VAL A 84 -4.59 2.59 11.03
C VAL A 84 -3.10 2.30 10.87
N THR A 85 -2.68 1.04 10.89
CA THR A 85 -1.28 0.66 10.67
C THR A 85 -0.79 1.17 9.31
N LYS A 86 -1.57 1.00 8.24
CA LYS A 86 -1.21 1.52 6.91
C LYS A 86 -1.11 3.04 6.87
N ALA A 87 -2.03 3.76 7.54
CA ALA A 87 -1.99 5.22 7.61
C ALA A 87 -0.75 5.71 8.37
N VAL A 88 -0.39 5.06 9.48
CA VAL A 88 0.83 5.34 10.23
C VAL A 88 2.07 5.10 9.36
N LEU A 89 2.17 3.96 8.68
CA LEU A 89 3.29 3.67 7.78
C LEU A 89 3.40 4.70 6.66
N PHE A 90 2.28 5.09 6.05
CA PHE A 90 2.26 6.08 4.98
C PHE A 90 2.72 7.46 5.44
N PHE A 91 2.47 7.83 6.70
CA PHE A 91 2.89 9.10 7.26
C PHE A 91 4.34 9.06 7.78
N VAL A 92 4.74 7.97 8.43
CA VAL A 92 6.04 7.87 9.10
C VAL A 92 7.18 7.58 8.12
N ILE A 93 6.99 6.68 7.15
CA ILE A 93 8.10 6.23 6.30
C ILE A 93 8.69 7.36 5.44
N PRO A 94 7.91 8.28 4.83
CA PRO A 94 8.49 9.38 4.08
C PRO A 94 9.42 10.32 4.88
N HIS A 95 9.41 10.21 6.22
CA HIS A 95 10.26 11.00 7.11
C HIS A 95 11.49 10.21 7.62
N THR A 96 11.80 9.04 7.06
CA THR A 96 12.97 8.25 7.45
C THR A 96 14.17 8.49 6.54
N GLU A 97 15.37 8.34 7.11
CA GLU A 97 16.66 8.50 6.40
C GLU A 97 16.80 7.54 5.21
N PHE A 98 16.37 6.28 5.37
CA PHE A 98 16.43 5.30 4.29
C PHE A 98 15.51 5.67 3.11
N TYR A 99 14.35 6.28 3.37
CA TYR A 99 13.45 6.72 2.31
C TYR A 99 14.05 7.87 1.50
N GLU A 100 14.64 8.86 2.17
CA GLU A 100 15.30 9.98 1.49
C GLU A 100 16.51 9.52 0.67
N ASN A 101 17.32 8.59 1.19
CA ASN A 101 18.46 8.02 0.45
C ASN A 101 17.99 7.20 -0.77
N ALA A 102 16.93 6.39 -0.62
CA ALA A 102 16.32 5.66 -1.74
C ALA A 102 15.77 6.62 -2.81
N LYS A 103 15.05 7.66 -2.38
CA LYS A 103 14.48 8.68 -3.27
C LYS A 103 15.58 9.42 -4.03
N SER A 104 16.65 9.83 -3.35
CA SER A 104 17.81 10.48 -3.95
C SER A 104 18.47 9.58 -5.01
N TYR A 105 18.65 8.29 -4.69
CA TYR A 105 19.14 7.32 -5.66
C TYR A 105 18.23 7.20 -6.89
N ILE A 106 16.91 7.08 -6.68
CA ILE A 106 15.94 6.96 -7.78
C ILE A 106 15.99 8.17 -8.71
N MET A 107 16.08 9.38 -8.15
CA MET A 107 16.07 10.63 -8.90
C MET A 107 17.38 10.88 -9.68
N THR A 108 18.49 10.29 -9.26
CA THR A 108 19.83 10.54 -9.83
C THR A 108 20.37 9.38 -10.66
N ASN A 109 19.69 8.23 -10.68
CA ASN A 109 20.14 7.06 -11.39
C ASN A 109 19.84 7.17 -12.90
N PRO A 110 20.86 7.24 -13.77
CA PRO A 110 20.65 7.39 -15.21
C PRO A 110 19.99 6.16 -15.85
N GLY A 111 20.14 4.97 -15.28
CA GLY A 111 19.48 3.76 -15.75
C GLY A 111 17.97 3.75 -15.46
N ILE A 112 17.54 4.40 -14.37
CA ILE A 112 16.12 4.62 -14.09
C ILE A 112 15.58 5.68 -15.06
N GLU A 113 16.29 6.81 -15.20
CA GLU A 113 15.89 7.88 -16.12
C GLU A 113 15.83 7.41 -17.58
N GLN A 114 16.78 6.59 -18.04
CA GLN A 114 16.74 6.01 -19.39
C GLN A 114 15.50 5.14 -19.61
N GLN A 115 15.00 4.48 -18.56
CA GLN A 115 13.81 3.64 -18.65
C GLN A 115 12.54 4.48 -18.57
N THR A 116 12.42 5.37 -17.59
CA THR A 116 11.16 6.07 -17.32
C THR A 116 11.04 7.44 -17.97
N GLY A 117 12.13 7.98 -18.53
CA GLY A 117 12.30 9.41 -18.71
C GLY A 117 12.51 10.13 -17.36
N PRO A 118 12.52 11.47 -17.36
CA PRO A 118 12.65 12.27 -16.13
C PRO A 118 11.61 11.84 -15.09
N VAL A 119 12.07 11.57 -13.86
CA VAL A 119 11.21 11.12 -12.76
C VAL A 119 10.35 12.28 -12.27
N ASN A 120 9.02 12.10 -12.33
CA ASN A 120 8.04 13.09 -11.91
C ASN A 120 7.52 12.81 -10.49
N ASP A 121 7.39 11.54 -10.12
CA ASP A 121 6.77 11.12 -8.86
C ASP A 121 7.33 9.76 -8.41
N ILE A 122 7.44 9.57 -7.10
CA ILE A 122 7.93 8.34 -6.48
C ILE A 122 6.94 7.96 -5.40
N PHE A 123 6.33 6.78 -5.54
CA PHE A 123 5.36 6.28 -4.59
C PHE A 123 5.91 5.05 -3.87
N LEU A 124 6.03 5.12 -2.54
CA LEU A 124 6.38 3.96 -1.73
C LEU A 124 5.16 3.05 -1.52
N LEU A 125 5.36 1.77 -1.77
CA LEU A 125 4.41 0.74 -1.40
C LEU A 125 4.70 0.28 0.03
N PRO A 126 3.73 0.32 0.96
CA PRO A 126 3.94 0.03 2.38
C PRO A 126 3.97 -1.47 2.65
N TYR A 127 4.84 -2.20 1.95
CA TYR A 127 5.17 -3.60 2.18
C TYR A 127 6.66 -3.82 1.99
N GLY A 128 7.18 -4.90 2.57
CA GLY A 128 8.61 -5.16 2.69
C GLY A 128 8.98 -5.41 4.15
N ALA A 129 10.28 -5.44 4.44
CA ALA A 129 10.80 -5.66 5.78
C ALA A 129 11.81 -4.57 6.14
N ILE A 130 11.68 -4.00 7.33
CA ILE A 130 12.66 -3.07 7.88
C ILE A 130 13.13 -3.65 9.20
N SER A 131 14.44 -3.82 9.33
CA SER A 131 15.10 -4.25 10.55
C SER A 131 16.18 -3.24 10.91
N SER A 132 16.22 -2.87 12.18
CA SER A 132 17.25 -1.99 12.73
C SER A 132 17.65 -2.51 14.10
N ARG A 133 18.95 -2.51 14.37
CA ARG A 133 19.55 -2.93 15.64
C ARG A 133 20.54 -1.87 16.06
N SER A 134 20.27 -1.26 17.21
CA SER A 134 21.17 -0.31 17.87
C SER A 134 21.89 -0.97 19.03
N ASN A 135 23.21 -0.80 19.10
CA ASN A 135 24.07 -1.23 20.19
C ASN A 135 25.04 -0.09 20.58
N SER A 136 25.95 -0.35 21.52
CA SER A 136 26.94 0.64 21.96
C SER A 136 27.93 1.06 20.88
N ALA A 137 28.10 0.27 19.81
CA ALA A 137 28.98 0.59 18.70
C ALA A 137 28.28 1.45 17.62
N GLY A 138 26.95 1.41 17.55
CA GLY A 138 26.16 2.22 16.62
C GLY A 138 24.85 1.54 16.20
N THR A 139 24.31 1.96 15.06
CA THR A 139 23.09 1.40 14.49
C THR A 139 23.39 0.67 13.19
N THR A 140 22.90 -0.57 13.10
CA THR A 140 22.93 -1.39 11.88
C THR A 140 21.51 -1.68 11.45
N GLY A 141 21.27 -1.91 10.16
CA GLY A 141 19.93 -2.22 9.69
C GLY A 141 19.87 -2.70 8.25
N GLN A 142 18.72 -3.25 7.88
CA GLN A 142 18.37 -3.65 6.53
C GLN A 142 16.94 -3.23 6.23
N ALA A 143 16.67 -2.75 5.02
CA ALA A 143 15.34 -2.37 4.58
C ALA A 143 15.09 -2.87 3.15
N ASP A 144 13.96 -3.54 2.95
CA ASP A 144 13.43 -3.98 1.66
C ASP A 144 12.29 -3.05 1.28
N LEU A 145 12.52 -2.18 0.29
CA LEU A 145 11.63 -1.08 -0.05
C LEU A 145 11.13 -1.18 -1.48
N HIS A 146 9.82 -1.21 -1.63
CA HIS A 146 9.18 -1.26 -2.94
C HIS A 146 8.66 0.11 -3.36
N PHE A 147 9.13 0.60 -4.50
CA PHE A 147 8.73 1.87 -5.08
C PHE A 147 8.00 1.66 -6.41
N VAL A 148 7.04 2.54 -6.68
CA VAL A 148 6.54 2.81 -8.03
C VAL A 148 7.16 4.14 -8.45
N VAL A 149 8.09 4.08 -9.40
CA VAL A 149 8.75 5.26 -9.96
C VAL A 149 8.00 5.67 -11.20
N LYS A 150 7.46 6.89 -11.23
CA LYS A 150 6.75 7.43 -12.40
C LYS A 150 7.65 8.46 -13.07
N GLY A 151 8.15 8.12 -14.25
CA GLY A 151 8.78 9.11 -15.13
C GLY A 151 7.80 9.65 -16.16
N ARG A 152 8.31 10.50 -17.05
CA ARG A 152 7.55 11.09 -18.15
C ARG A 152 7.03 10.06 -19.15
N ASP A 153 7.83 9.05 -19.46
CA ASP A 153 7.60 8.15 -20.60
C ASP A 153 6.91 6.86 -20.15
N LYS A 154 7.28 6.34 -18.97
CA LYS A 154 6.62 5.21 -18.32
C LYS A 154 6.89 5.19 -16.81
N TYR A 155 6.27 4.25 -16.12
CA TYR A 155 6.60 3.91 -14.74
C TYR A 155 7.37 2.59 -14.68
N ILE A 156 8.06 2.36 -13.58
CA ILE A 156 8.62 1.05 -13.23
C ILE A 156 8.32 0.74 -11.76
N ASP A 157 8.15 -0.54 -11.45
CA ASP A 157 8.21 -1.01 -10.07
C ASP A 157 9.67 -1.33 -9.74
N LEU A 158 10.18 -0.73 -8.67
CA LEU A 158 11.55 -0.87 -8.25
C LEU A 158 11.57 -1.51 -6.87
N ASN A 159 12.37 -2.57 -6.68
CA ASN A 159 12.70 -3.05 -5.35
C ASN A 159 14.12 -2.60 -4.98
N LEU A 160 14.26 -1.92 -3.84
CA LEU A 160 15.54 -1.48 -3.31
C LEU A 160 15.84 -2.16 -1.98
N LEU A 161 16.89 -2.97 -1.98
CA LEU A 161 17.48 -3.53 -0.77
C LEU A 161 18.52 -2.56 -0.22
N MET A 162 18.24 -2.00 0.94
CA MET A 162 19.10 -1.06 1.65
C MET A 162 19.71 -1.69 2.90
N GLY A 163 20.87 -1.19 3.30
CA GLY A 163 21.60 -1.62 4.47
C GLY A 163 22.34 -0.45 5.11
N LYS A 164 22.53 -0.56 6.41
CA LYS A 164 23.29 0.39 7.22
C LYS A 164 24.29 -0.39 8.04
N GLU A 165 25.57 -0.10 7.83
CA GLU A 165 26.66 -0.57 8.68
C GLU A 165 26.95 0.43 9.80
N THR A 166 27.62 -0.03 10.84
CA THR A 166 27.99 0.79 11.99
C THR A 166 28.83 2.00 11.55
N GLY A 167 28.32 3.21 11.79
CA GLY A 167 29.00 4.46 11.43
C GLY A 167 28.89 4.88 9.96
N SER A 168 28.06 4.20 9.17
CA SER A 168 27.76 4.56 7.78
C SER A 168 26.31 5.07 7.63
N ASP A 169 26.03 5.76 6.54
CA ASP A 169 24.65 6.10 6.14
C ASP A 169 23.96 4.90 5.47
N TRP A 170 22.63 4.96 5.31
CA TRP A 170 21.90 3.93 4.55
C TRP A 170 22.35 3.89 3.09
N GLN A 171 22.79 2.73 2.62
CA GLN A 171 23.25 2.49 1.25
C GLN A 171 22.50 1.32 0.61
N ILE A 172 22.53 1.22 -0.72
CA ILE A 172 21.91 0.12 -1.46
C ILE A 172 22.88 -1.07 -1.48
N VAL A 173 22.44 -2.23 -0.98
CA VAL A 173 23.30 -3.39 -0.72
C VAL A 173 23.39 -4.31 -1.92
N VAL A 174 22.33 -4.46 -2.71
CA VAL A 174 22.29 -5.39 -3.84
C VAL A 174 21.58 -4.76 -5.04
N ARG A 175 22.26 -4.74 -6.19
CA ARG A 175 21.64 -4.55 -7.52
C ARG A 175 21.39 -5.94 -8.09
N GLU A 176 20.19 -6.48 -7.92
CA GLU A 176 19.75 -7.57 -8.80
C GLU A 176 18.91 -6.99 -9.94
N GLN A 177 19.12 -7.58 -11.11
CA GLN A 177 19.05 -6.99 -12.46
C GLN A 177 17.67 -6.56 -12.92
#